data_AF-Q5CPF2-F1
#
_entry.id   AF-Q5CPF2-F1
#
_cell.length_a   1.000
_cell.length_b   1.000
_cell.length_c   1.000
_cell.angle_alpha   90.00
_cell.angle_beta   90.00
_cell.angle_gamma   90.00
#
_symmetry.space_group_name_H-M   'P 1'
#
loop_
_entity.id
_entity.type
_entity.pdbx_description
1 polymer ?
#
loop_
_entity_poly.entity_id
_entity_poly.type
_entity_poly.pdbx_seq_one_letter_code
_entity_poly.pdbx_strand_id
1 'polypeptide(L)'
;MKLISLFIFAILLCQLNIYSVLSKDLDELVGAVGSLNVNTGSKASASLNLQGWPSAQCIRDAKIFGDDGEIIESKLSGVSKKMFVELIILFMQMKVLSRVLQLKELFLSDFWLETNGILTEKVLISNIFSYLKSRSTDELKDPRAVCLFENFGSFLDLCFPGFESVSRETDKQMKAIIQNRDKITCNNPGKALVLFLLIFDENGNKSQQFLMLFLFICTFREFSGLSFSEGLEKVLRNEDNSREKLISISGDTLKNPISLLLKYNSEYSSERKASCGDVAPIQHPLNLSTINVPTFGLKLCFALLELVFVSTSKYVHAFLLLYLASRFNTPEEIMLAFELITFLLRSATDFEEASALLLYDNQLFRSYSDKVLRSHNIDISNLKELFGICLEAKSRHSRFSDIILQTDYQLKSMKKKGKRRKKIKLSRK
;
A
#
# COMPACT_ATOMS: atom_id res chain seq x y z
N MET A 1 2.00 -19.12 -27.42
CA MET A 1 2.60 -18.42 -26.26
C MET A 1 2.68 -16.89 -26.46
N LYS A 2 1.61 -16.24 -26.92
CA LYS A 2 1.50 -14.76 -27.05
C LYS A 2 0.50 -14.13 -26.05
N LEU A 3 -0.18 -14.95 -25.22
CA LEU A 3 -1.30 -14.51 -24.36
C LEU A 3 -0.88 -13.93 -23.00
N ILE A 4 0.31 -14.25 -22.47
CA ILE A 4 0.71 -13.84 -21.12
C ILE A 4 1.22 -12.38 -21.10
N SER A 5 1.92 -11.94 -22.16
CA SER A 5 2.28 -10.53 -22.38
C SER A 5 1.05 -9.65 -22.65
N LEU A 6 0.05 -10.19 -23.36
CA LEU A 6 -1.23 -9.51 -23.61
C LEU A 6 -2.07 -9.30 -22.34
N PHE A 7 -1.85 -10.08 -21.28
CA PHE A 7 -2.61 -9.97 -20.04
C PHE A 7 -2.09 -8.85 -19.13
N ILE A 8 -0.77 -8.62 -19.07
CA ILE A 8 -0.22 -7.41 -18.43
C ILE A 8 -0.58 -6.16 -19.26
N PHE A 9 -0.65 -6.30 -20.59
CA PHE A 9 -1.11 -5.25 -21.50
C PHE A 9 -2.59 -4.89 -21.29
N ALA A 10 -3.47 -5.87 -21.06
CA ALA A 10 -4.88 -5.64 -20.70
C ALA A 10 -5.05 -5.04 -19.30
N ILE A 11 -4.15 -5.35 -18.35
CA ILE A 11 -4.14 -4.79 -17.00
C ILE A 11 -3.87 -3.28 -16.99
N LEU A 12 -3.17 -2.77 -18.01
CA LEU A 12 -2.80 -1.36 -18.12
C LEU A 12 -3.68 -0.58 -19.11
N LEU A 13 -4.12 -1.20 -20.20
CA LEU A 13 -5.06 -0.59 -21.15
C LEU A 13 -6.47 -0.42 -20.57
N CYS A 14 -6.92 -1.30 -19.66
CA CYS A 14 -8.23 -1.14 -19.01
C CYS A 14 -8.28 -0.02 -17.97
N GLN A 15 -7.16 0.63 -17.62
CA GLN A 15 -7.14 1.70 -16.62
C GLN A 15 -7.29 3.13 -17.19
N LEU A 16 -7.38 3.31 -18.50
CA LEU A 16 -7.48 4.64 -19.11
C LEU A 16 -8.67 4.88 -20.04
N ASN A 17 -9.57 3.91 -20.28
CA ASN A 17 -10.80 4.21 -21.02
C ASN A 17 -12.01 3.32 -20.66
N ILE A 18 -13.05 4.01 -20.17
CA ILE A 18 -14.46 3.86 -20.55
C ILE A 18 -15.33 2.85 -19.77
N TYR A 19 -16.34 3.45 -19.12
CA TYR A 19 -17.68 2.94 -18.85
C TYR A 19 -18.29 2.14 -20.03
N SER A 20 -19.01 1.06 -19.72
CA SER A 20 -19.90 0.27 -20.61
C SER A 20 -19.34 -0.98 -21.29
N VAL A 21 -18.99 -2.01 -20.51
CA VAL A 21 -19.45 -3.39 -20.82
C VAL A 21 -19.75 -4.08 -19.49
N LEU A 22 -20.97 -3.86 -18.99
CA LEU A 22 -21.55 -4.55 -17.85
C LEU A 22 -22.81 -5.24 -18.35
N SER A 23 -22.65 -6.26 -19.19
CA SER A 23 -23.70 -7.23 -19.48
C SER A 23 -23.14 -8.42 -20.25
N LYS A 24 -23.49 -9.63 -19.78
CA LYS A 24 -23.18 -10.96 -20.34
C LYS A 24 -21.77 -11.45 -20.02
N ASP A 25 -21.68 -12.22 -18.95
CA ASP A 25 -21.03 -13.54 -18.91
C ASP A 25 -20.90 -13.97 -17.44
N LEU A 26 -22.06 -14.16 -16.80
CA LEU A 26 -22.17 -14.51 -15.37
C LEU A 26 -23.12 -15.68 -15.13
N ASP A 27 -23.26 -16.60 -16.10
CA ASP A 27 -24.16 -17.75 -15.99
C ASP A 27 -23.49 -19.13 -16.06
N GLU A 28 -22.17 -19.24 -16.18
CA GLU A 28 -21.48 -20.54 -16.15
C GLU A 28 -20.29 -20.54 -15.19
N LEU A 29 -20.55 -20.88 -13.93
CA LEU A 29 -19.71 -21.82 -13.17
C LEU A 29 -20.43 -22.14 -11.84
N VAL A 30 -21.29 -23.16 -11.88
CA VAL A 30 -21.94 -23.75 -10.71
C VAL A 30 -21.29 -25.11 -10.43
N GLY A 31 -20.88 -25.34 -9.19
CA GLY A 31 -20.89 -26.67 -8.60
C GLY A 31 -19.60 -27.09 -7.88
N ALA A 32 -19.58 -26.94 -6.55
CA ALA A 32 -19.49 -28.04 -5.59
C ALA A 32 -18.99 -27.54 -4.22
N VAL A 33 -19.93 -27.36 -3.28
CA VAL A 33 -19.66 -27.10 -1.87
C VAL A 33 -19.49 -28.44 -1.15
N GLY A 34 -18.39 -28.62 -0.42
CA GLY A 34 -18.14 -29.74 0.47
C GLY A 34 -17.48 -29.28 1.76
N SER A 35 -18.18 -29.53 2.88
CA SER A 35 -17.87 -29.39 4.32
C SER A 35 -16.43 -29.07 4.77
N LEU A 36 -16.34 -28.00 5.56
CA LEU A 36 -15.17 -27.55 6.32
C LEU A 36 -14.98 -28.35 7.61
N ASN A 37 -13.75 -28.80 7.87
CA ASN A 37 -13.23 -29.06 9.22
C ASN A 37 -12.12 -28.02 9.47
N VAL A 38 -12.40 -27.03 10.31
CA VAL A 38 -11.41 -26.05 10.77
C VAL A 38 -10.96 -26.48 12.16
N ASN A 39 -9.71 -26.94 12.26
CA ASN A 39 -9.07 -27.21 13.55
C ASN A 39 -8.79 -25.87 14.25
N THR A 40 -9.59 -25.55 15.27
CA THR A 40 -9.42 -24.39 16.16
C THR A 40 -8.54 -24.73 17.37
N GLY A 41 -7.43 -25.42 17.14
CA GLY A 41 -6.52 -25.87 18.18
C GLY A 41 -5.21 -25.09 18.21
N SER A 42 -5.15 -23.98 18.95
CA SER A 42 -3.90 -23.51 19.57
C SER A 42 -4.16 -22.35 20.53
N LYS A 43 -3.98 -22.62 21.82
CA LYS A 43 -3.84 -21.61 22.88
C LYS A 43 -2.52 -20.87 22.66
N ALA A 44 -2.59 -19.65 22.13
CA ALA A 44 -1.47 -18.70 22.12
C ALA A 44 -1.86 -17.44 22.89
N SER A 45 -2.08 -17.60 24.20
CA SER A 45 -2.19 -16.48 25.14
C SER A 45 -0.80 -16.19 25.73
N ALA A 46 -0.03 -15.33 25.08
CA ALA A 46 1.04 -14.50 25.67
C ALA A 46 1.58 -13.55 24.58
N SER A 47 1.45 -12.24 24.82
CA SER A 47 1.96 -11.12 24.02
C SER A 47 1.69 -11.16 22.50
N LEU A 48 0.50 -10.68 22.11
CA LEU A 48 0.23 -10.17 20.77
C LEU A 48 1.07 -8.90 20.53
N ASN A 49 2.39 -9.03 20.37
CA ASN A 49 3.18 -8.04 19.63
C ASN A 49 2.83 -8.21 18.15
N LEU A 50 1.59 -7.83 17.82
CA LEU A 50 1.04 -7.92 16.49
C LEU A 50 1.77 -6.97 15.56
N GLN A 51 1.78 -7.38 14.30
CA GLN A 51 2.45 -6.83 13.14
C GLN A 51 1.92 -5.44 12.76
N GLY A 52 1.98 -4.51 13.70
CA GLY A 52 1.60 -3.12 13.50
C GLY A 52 2.39 -2.48 12.37
N TRP A 53 1.83 -1.39 11.87
CA TRP A 53 2.44 -0.46 10.97
C TRP A 53 3.91 -0.23 11.37
N PRO A 54 4.89 -0.46 10.47
CA PRO A 54 6.31 -0.48 10.87
C PRO A 54 6.74 0.80 11.58
N SER A 55 6.22 1.93 11.13
CA SER A 55 6.46 3.25 11.71
C SER A 55 5.74 3.47 13.05
N ALA A 56 4.59 2.83 13.29
CA ALA A 56 3.86 2.92 14.57
C ALA A 56 4.57 2.20 15.73
N GLN A 57 5.52 1.31 15.43
CA GLN A 57 6.34 0.67 16.47
C GLN A 57 7.13 1.70 17.28
N CYS A 58 7.52 2.83 16.66
CA CYS A 58 8.25 3.88 17.35
C CYS A 58 7.43 4.50 18.51
N ILE A 59 6.10 4.56 18.41
CA ILE A 59 5.24 5.08 19.47
C ILE A 59 5.29 4.17 20.71
N ARG A 60 5.32 2.84 20.52
CA ARG A 60 5.46 1.88 21.64
C ARG A 60 6.82 2.01 22.32
N ASP A 61 7.86 2.20 21.52
CA ASP A 61 9.24 2.20 21.97
C ASP A 61 9.68 3.58 22.48
N ALA A 62 8.89 4.63 22.21
CA ALA A 62 9.23 6.01 22.52
C ALA A 62 9.09 6.33 24.02
N LYS A 63 10.21 6.20 24.75
CA LYS A 63 10.52 7.03 25.92
C LYS A 63 11.24 8.34 25.51
N ILE A 64 10.82 8.92 24.38
CA ILE A 64 11.45 10.09 23.75
C ILE A 64 11.12 11.37 24.54
N PHE A 65 9.88 11.42 25.03
CA PHE A 65 9.38 12.52 25.85
C PHE A 65 9.36 12.09 27.31
N GLY A 66 9.71 13.00 28.21
CA GLY A 66 9.36 12.87 29.63
C GLY A 66 7.84 12.91 29.82
N ASP A 67 7.37 12.58 31.02
CA ASP A 67 5.93 12.61 31.35
C ASP A 67 5.31 14.01 31.10
N ASP A 68 6.14 15.06 31.14
CA ASP A 68 5.77 16.46 30.93
C ASP A 68 5.97 16.95 29.46
N GLY A 69 6.29 16.06 28.52
CA GLY A 69 6.47 16.41 27.10
C GLY A 69 7.83 17.02 26.73
N GLU A 70 8.74 17.13 27.69
CA GLU A 70 10.11 17.58 27.47
C GLU A 70 10.94 16.58 26.64
N ILE A 71 11.77 17.09 25.75
CA ILE A 71 12.74 16.28 25.00
C ILE A 71 13.85 15.90 25.98
N ILE A 72 14.04 14.60 26.19
CA ILE A 72 15.16 14.12 27.02
C ILE A 72 16.45 14.26 26.19
N GLU A 73 17.10 15.43 26.23
CA GLU A 73 18.29 15.77 25.44
C GLU A 73 19.43 14.75 25.59
N SER A 74 19.62 14.18 26.79
CA SER A 74 20.62 13.14 27.05
C SER A 74 20.39 11.84 26.27
N LYS A 75 19.20 11.66 25.69
CA LYS A 75 18.85 10.51 24.85
C LYS A 75 19.00 10.76 23.35
N LEU A 76 19.40 11.96 22.91
CA LEU A 76 19.66 12.32 21.48
C LEU A 76 20.82 11.53 20.81
N SER A 77 21.34 10.48 21.44
CA SER A 77 22.15 9.42 20.82
C SER A 77 21.47 8.81 19.57
N GLY A 78 22.22 8.17 18.68
CA GLY A 78 21.69 7.69 17.37
C GLY A 78 20.40 6.84 17.39
N VAL A 79 20.06 6.22 18.51
CA VAL A 79 18.81 5.47 18.70
C VAL A 79 17.57 6.38 18.72
N SER A 80 17.62 7.54 19.36
CA SER A 80 16.49 8.49 19.40
C SER A 80 16.29 9.21 18.08
N LYS A 81 17.37 9.53 17.35
CA LYS A 81 17.26 10.07 15.97
C LYS A 81 16.49 9.10 15.07
N LYS A 82 16.73 7.79 15.19
CA LYS A 82 16.00 6.77 14.44
C LYS A 82 14.52 6.75 14.80
N MET A 83 14.17 6.75 16.09
CA MET A 83 12.75 6.78 16.50
C MET A 83 12.04 8.05 16.04
N PHE A 84 12.75 9.17 16.08
CA PHE A 84 12.23 10.47 15.66
C PHE A 84 11.92 10.51 14.15
N VAL A 85 12.80 9.95 13.32
CA VAL A 85 12.57 9.74 11.88
C VAL A 85 11.30 8.90 11.65
N GLU A 86 11.14 7.80 12.38
CA GLU A 86 9.96 6.92 12.24
C GLU A 86 8.66 7.63 12.64
N LEU A 87 8.70 8.51 13.65
CA LEU A 87 7.54 9.30 14.06
C LEU A 87 7.11 10.32 12.99
N ILE A 88 8.08 11.00 12.35
CA ILE A 88 7.77 11.87 11.20
C ILE A 88 7.21 11.05 10.04
N ILE A 89 7.81 9.88 9.75
CA ILE A 89 7.34 9.01 8.69
C ILE A 89 5.88 8.63 8.93
N LEU A 90 5.56 8.17 10.15
CA LEU A 90 4.21 7.84 10.57
C LEU A 90 3.25 9.03 10.40
N PHE A 91 3.62 10.21 10.92
CA PHE A 91 2.79 11.41 10.81
C PHE A 91 2.50 11.78 9.36
N MET A 92 3.52 11.79 8.50
CA MET A 92 3.39 12.11 7.08
C MET A 92 2.51 11.08 6.34
N GLN A 93 2.68 9.80 6.64
CA GLN A 93 1.82 8.74 6.11
C GLN A 93 0.37 8.91 6.56
N MET A 94 0.11 9.13 7.85
CA MET A 94 -1.23 9.37 8.40
C MET A 94 -1.89 10.59 7.77
N LYS A 95 -1.17 11.70 7.64
CA LYS A 95 -1.65 12.93 7.01
C LYS A 95 -2.13 12.68 5.58
N VAL A 96 -1.30 12.05 4.76
CA VAL A 96 -1.62 11.84 3.34
C VAL A 96 -2.71 10.79 3.17
N LEU A 97 -2.63 9.65 3.86
CA LEU A 97 -3.63 8.60 3.75
C LEU A 97 -4.99 9.05 4.27
N SER A 98 -5.03 9.87 5.33
CA SER A 98 -6.30 10.44 5.81
C SER A 98 -6.91 11.43 4.82
N ARG A 99 -6.09 12.18 4.08
CA ARG A 99 -6.55 13.12 3.05
C ARG A 99 -7.01 12.40 1.78
N VAL A 100 -6.23 11.43 1.31
CA VAL A 100 -6.39 10.81 -0.02
C VAL A 100 -7.31 9.59 0.02
N LEU A 101 -7.23 8.79 1.09
CA LEU A 101 -8.02 7.56 1.26
C LEU A 101 -9.10 7.67 2.34
N GLN A 102 -9.25 8.84 2.98
CA GLN A 102 -10.23 9.07 4.06
C GLN A 102 -10.07 8.13 5.26
N LEU A 103 -8.86 7.63 5.51
CA LEU A 103 -8.55 6.65 6.55
C LEU A 103 -8.50 7.21 7.99
N LYS A 104 -9.02 8.42 8.23
CA LYS A 104 -9.04 9.00 9.58
C LYS A 104 -9.74 8.10 10.59
N GLU A 105 -10.87 7.51 10.19
CA GLU A 105 -11.65 6.61 11.05
C GLU A 105 -10.89 5.33 11.42
N LEU A 106 -10.07 4.81 10.49
CA LEU A 106 -9.19 3.69 10.77
C LEU A 106 -8.20 4.04 11.89
N PHE A 107 -7.46 5.15 11.77
CA PHE A 107 -6.43 5.53 12.73
C PHE A 107 -6.99 5.83 14.14
N LEU A 108 -8.27 6.17 14.25
CA LEU A 108 -8.94 6.40 15.53
C LEU A 108 -9.67 5.16 16.07
N SER A 109 -9.72 4.07 15.29
CA SER A 109 -10.38 2.83 15.67
C SER A 109 -9.58 2.04 16.69
N ASP A 110 -10.27 1.39 17.63
CA ASP A 110 -9.63 0.51 18.60
C ASP A 110 -8.94 -0.67 17.90
N PHE A 111 -9.46 -1.12 16.76
CA PHE A 111 -8.80 -2.14 15.93
C PHE A 111 -7.39 -1.74 15.53
N TRP A 112 -7.22 -0.58 14.89
CA TRP A 112 -5.90 -0.15 14.44
C TRP A 112 -4.97 0.09 15.63
N LEU A 113 -5.47 0.70 16.70
CA LEU A 113 -4.65 0.97 17.88
C LEU A 113 -4.21 -0.32 18.61
N GLU A 114 -5.08 -1.31 18.72
CA GLU A 114 -4.78 -2.62 19.33
C GLU A 114 -3.79 -3.43 18.48
N THR A 115 -4.01 -3.53 17.16
CA THR A 115 -3.09 -4.27 16.27
C THR A 115 -1.70 -3.66 16.21
N ASN A 116 -1.60 -2.36 16.49
CA ASN A 116 -0.34 -1.64 16.59
C ASN A 116 0.22 -1.60 18.02
N GLY A 117 -0.49 -2.11 19.03
CA GLY A 117 -0.06 -2.11 20.43
C GLY A 117 0.04 -0.71 21.05
N ILE A 118 -0.77 0.24 20.59
CA ILE A 118 -0.76 1.67 21.00
C ILE A 118 -2.14 2.15 21.45
N LEU A 119 -2.98 1.25 21.98
CA LEU A 119 -4.33 1.58 22.48
C LEU A 119 -4.32 2.69 23.54
N THR A 120 -3.29 2.71 24.39
CA THR A 120 -3.08 3.76 25.41
C THR A 120 -2.79 5.13 24.81
N GLU A 121 -2.34 5.19 23.56
CA GLU A 121 -1.89 6.42 22.88
C GLU A 121 -3.01 7.08 22.06
N LYS A 122 -4.27 6.67 22.26
CA LYS A 122 -5.43 7.20 21.53
C LYS A 122 -5.53 8.73 21.61
N VAL A 123 -5.16 9.34 22.74
CA VAL A 123 -5.15 10.79 22.93
C VAL A 123 -4.11 11.46 22.03
N LEU A 124 -2.89 10.91 21.96
CA LEU A 124 -1.83 11.40 21.08
C LEU A 124 -2.26 11.33 19.62
N ILE A 125 -2.80 10.20 19.18
CA ILE A 125 -3.32 10.02 17.82
C ILE A 125 -4.46 10.99 17.51
N SER A 126 -5.37 11.22 18.45
CA SER A 126 -6.43 12.23 18.31
C SER A 126 -5.85 13.64 18.16
N ASN A 127 -4.84 14.00 18.94
CA ASN A 127 -4.19 15.31 18.86
C ASN A 127 -3.47 15.53 17.52
N ILE A 128 -2.87 14.48 16.93
CA ILE A 128 -2.34 14.55 15.56
C ILE A 128 -3.42 15.01 14.58
N PHE A 129 -4.63 14.46 14.67
CA PHE A 129 -5.74 14.88 13.82
C PHE A 129 -6.31 16.26 14.14
N SER A 130 -6.33 16.64 15.42
CA SER A 130 -6.69 18.00 15.83
C SER A 130 -5.74 19.02 15.19
N TYR A 131 -4.42 18.79 15.31
CA TYR A 131 -3.40 19.64 14.69
C TYR A 131 -3.52 19.69 13.16
N LEU A 132 -3.76 18.56 12.50
CA LEU A 132 -3.99 18.53 11.05
C LEU A 132 -5.18 19.39 10.61
N LYS A 133 -6.17 19.59 11.49
CA LYS A 133 -7.36 20.41 11.24
C LYS A 133 -7.14 21.88 11.54
N SER A 134 -6.65 22.23 12.74
CA SER A 134 -6.58 23.62 13.21
C SER A 134 -5.22 24.28 12.99
N ARG A 135 -4.15 23.49 12.78
CA ARG A 135 -2.76 23.97 12.73
C ARG A 135 -2.33 24.76 13.97
N SER A 136 -3.03 24.59 15.09
CA SER A 136 -2.73 25.19 16.37
C SER A 136 -2.33 24.12 17.39
N THR A 137 -1.38 24.46 18.25
CA THR A 137 -0.97 23.64 19.40
C THR A 137 -1.81 23.92 20.64
N ASP A 138 -2.56 25.03 20.69
CA ASP A 138 -3.35 25.47 21.85
C ASP A 138 -4.49 24.49 22.20
N GLU A 139 -5.00 23.78 21.19
CA GLU A 139 -6.11 22.82 21.34
C GLU A 139 -5.63 21.40 21.71
N LEU A 140 -4.32 21.18 21.82
CA LEU A 140 -3.74 19.85 22.02
C LEU A 140 -3.64 19.53 23.51
N LYS A 141 -4.16 18.36 23.90
CA LYS A 141 -4.23 17.92 25.30
C LYS A 141 -3.00 17.15 25.80
N ASP A 142 -2.15 16.71 24.89
CA ASP A 142 -1.01 15.83 25.16
C ASP A 142 0.27 16.67 24.97
N PRO A 143 1.05 16.90 26.04
CA PRO A 143 2.27 17.70 25.99
C PRO A 143 3.28 17.19 24.94
N ARG A 144 3.32 15.88 24.69
CA ARG A 144 4.20 15.27 23.67
C ARG A 144 3.80 15.70 22.27
N ALA A 145 2.48 15.81 22.02
CA ALA A 145 1.96 16.32 20.75
C ALA A 145 2.29 17.81 20.57
N VAL A 146 2.14 18.62 21.63
CA VAL A 146 2.51 20.04 21.63
C VAL A 146 3.98 20.18 21.25
N CYS A 147 4.89 19.53 21.98
CA CYS A 147 6.32 19.57 21.73
C CYS A 147 6.68 19.13 20.29
N LEU A 148 6.11 18.02 19.82
CA LEU A 148 6.32 17.52 18.46
C LEU A 148 5.96 18.56 17.40
N PHE A 149 4.81 19.24 17.56
CA PHE A 149 4.29 20.15 16.55
C PHE A 149 4.90 21.55 16.60
N GLU A 150 5.29 22.05 17.77
CA GLU A 150 6.04 23.29 17.90
C GLU A 150 7.43 23.16 17.25
N ASN A 151 8.05 21.98 17.35
CA ASN A 151 9.38 21.71 16.81
C ASN A 151 9.35 21.01 15.44
N PHE A 152 8.17 20.78 14.85
CA PHE A 152 8.01 19.93 13.66
C PHE A 152 8.86 20.37 12.47
N GLY A 153 9.04 21.68 12.28
CA GLY A 153 9.89 22.22 11.20
C GLY A 153 11.35 21.82 11.35
N SER A 154 11.95 22.08 12.51
CA SER A 154 13.34 21.70 12.84
C SER A 154 13.55 20.20 12.73
N PHE A 155 12.58 19.46 13.23
CA PHE A 155 12.51 18.01 13.18
C PHE A 155 12.42 17.45 11.76
N LEU A 156 11.58 18.03 10.92
CA LEU A 156 11.46 17.65 9.51
C LEU A 156 12.78 17.90 8.78
N ASP A 157 13.43 19.04 9.01
CA ASP A 157 14.71 19.38 8.38
C ASP A 157 15.85 18.45 8.82
N LEU A 158 15.88 18.04 10.09
CA LEU A 158 16.85 17.04 10.58
C LEU A 158 16.70 15.68 9.89
N CYS A 159 15.47 15.28 9.56
CA CYS A 159 15.18 13.98 8.94
C CYS A 159 15.24 14.02 7.40
N PHE A 160 14.85 15.16 6.83
CA PHE A 160 14.67 15.40 5.40
C PHE A 160 15.17 16.80 5.04
N PRO A 161 16.50 17.02 5.08
CA PRO A 161 17.07 18.36 4.90
C PRO A 161 16.78 18.92 3.50
N GLY A 162 16.39 20.19 3.43
CA GLY A 162 16.04 20.88 2.18
C GLY A 162 14.62 20.65 1.68
N PHE A 163 13.78 19.94 2.45
CA PHE A 163 12.36 19.76 2.17
C PHE A 163 11.48 20.77 2.92
N GLU A 164 11.85 22.06 2.85
CA GLU A 164 10.98 23.15 3.30
C GLU A 164 9.67 23.15 2.49
N SER A 165 8.58 23.56 3.14
CA SER A 165 7.20 23.53 2.64
C SER A 165 6.92 24.62 1.59
N VAL A 166 7.71 24.63 0.52
CA VAL A 166 7.54 25.51 -0.62
C VAL A 166 7.13 24.67 -1.82
N SER A 167 6.01 25.05 -2.46
CA SER A 167 5.53 24.42 -3.68
C SER A 167 6.64 24.41 -4.74
N ARG A 168 6.97 23.23 -5.26
CA ARG A 168 8.00 23.04 -6.28
C ARG A 168 7.37 22.94 -7.65
N GLU A 169 7.91 23.70 -8.60
CA GLU A 169 7.62 23.49 -10.01
C GLU A 169 8.11 22.10 -10.46
N THR A 170 7.49 21.55 -11.51
CA THR A 170 7.79 20.18 -11.98
C THR A 170 9.28 19.97 -12.30
N ASP A 171 9.99 20.95 -12.84
CA ASP A 171 11.46 20.88 -13.06
C ASP A 171 12.21 20.65 -11.74
N LYS A 172 11.95 21.48 -10.73
CA LYS A 172 12.54 21.37 -9.39
C LYS A 172 12.21 20.03 -8.73
N GLN A 173 10.98 19.53 -8.93
CA GLN A 173 10.57 18.21 -8.43
C GLN A 173 11.39 17.09 -9.08
N MET A 174 11.59 17.12 -10.41
CA MET A 174 12.39 16.10 -11.11
C MET A 174 13.86 16.13 -10.69
N LYS A 175 14.46 17.33 -10.58
CA LYS A 175 15.84 17.49 -10.10
C LYS A 175 16.00 16.99 -8.67
N ALA A 176 15.01 17.22 -7.80
CA ALA A 176 15.05 16.74 -6.42
C ALA A 176 15.08 15.21 -6.33
N ILE A 177 14.46 14.49 -7.27
CA ILE A 177 14.54 13.01 -7.32
C ILE A 177 15.97 12.57 -7.61
N ILE A 178 16.61 13.16 -8.61
CA ILE A 178 18.00 12.85 -8.98
C ILE A 178 18.97 13.22 -7.86
N GLN A 179 18.78 14.37 -7.21
CA GLN A 179 19.63 14.83 -6.10
C GLN A 179 19.48 13.97 -4.83
N ASN A 180 18.31 13.36 -4.60
CA ASN A 180 18.04 12.57 -3.40
C ASN A 180 18.00 11.06 -3.67
N ARG A 181 18.37 10.59 -4.86
CA ARG A 181 18.27 9.17 -5.24
C ARG A 181 18.98 8.23 -4.28
N ASP A 182 20.14 8.62 -3.74
CA ASP A 182 20.92 7.82 -2.78
C ASP A 182 20.24 7.70 -1.41
N LYS A 183 19.34 8.63 -1.08
CA LYS A 183 18.55 8.59 0.16
C LYS A 183 17.31 7.70 0.03
N ILE A 184 16.92 7.35 -1.20
CA ILE A 184 15.78 6.48 -1.50
C ILE A 184 16.29 5.03 -1.52
N THR A 185 15.98 4.27 -0.48
CA THR A 185 16.49 2.90 -0.30
C THR A 185 15.40 1.86 -0.52
N CYS A 186 15.70 0.77 -1.25
CA CYS A 186 14.77 -0.34 -1.44
C CYS A 186 14.33 -1.01 -0.13
N ASN A 187 15.15 -0.96 0.92
CA ASN A 187 14.89 -1.62 2.20
C ASN A 187 13.94 -0.83 3.14
N ASN A 188 13.48 0.37 2.75
CA ASN A 188 12.52 1.14 3.54
C ASN A 188 11.51 1.87 2.63
N PRO A 189 10.48 1.16 2.14
CA PRO A 189 9.44 1.74 1.29
C PRO A 189 8.66 2.87 1.98
N GLY A 190 8.48 2.80 3.30
CA GLY A 190 7.79 3.85 4.06
C GLY A 190 8.52 5.19 4.01
N LYS A 191 9.85 5.19 4.15
CA LYS A 191 10.68 6.37 3.98
C LYS A 191 10.72 6.85 2.52
N ALA A 192 10.81 5.93 1.56
CA ALA A 192 10.75 6.28 0.14
C ALA A 192 9.43 6.97 -0.23
N LEU A 193 8.30 6.45 0.28
CA LEU A 193 6.98 7.07 0.15
C LEU A 193 6.99 8.51 0.69
N VAL A 194 7.52 8.74 1.89
CA VAL A 194 7.59 10.10 2.48
C VAL A 194 8.47 11.03 1.66
N LEU A 195 9.62 10.56 1.15
CA LEU A 195 10.45 11.35 0.24
C LEU A 195 9.69 11.74 -1.04
N PHE A 196 8.97 10.81 -1.67
CA PHE A 196 8.14 11.15 -2.82
C PHE A 196 7.04 12.14 -2.47
N LEU A 197 6.36 11.97 -1.33
CA LEU A 197 5.34 12.92 -0.88
C LEU A 197 5.92 14.33 -0.66
N LEU A 198 7.12 14.44 -0.10
CA LEU A 198 7.80 15.72 0.09
C LEU A 198 8.26 16.33 -1.23
N ILE A 199 8.83 15.53 -2.13
CA ILE A 199 9.26 15.99 -3.48
C ILE A 199 8.07 16.51 -4.28
N PHE A 200 6.92 15.84 -4.20
CA PHE A 200 5.74 16.17 -4.99
C PHE A 200 4.72 17.04 -4.28
N ASP A 201 5.09 17.66 -3.15
CA ASP A 201 4.24 18.57 -2.39
C ASP A 201 2.87 17.93 -2.06
N GLU A 202 2.90 16.66 -1.65
CA GLU A 202 1.75 15.81 -1.33
C GLU A 202 0.79 15.53 -2.51
N ASN A 203 1.24 15.71 -3.75
CA ASN A 203 0.50 15.29 -4.94
C ASN A 203 0.46 13.75 -5.01
N GLY A 204 -0.66 13.16 -4.61
CA GLY A 204 -0.85 11.71 -4.57
C GLY A 204 -0.62 11.02 -5.92
N ASN A 205 -1.02 11.64 -7.03
CA ASN A 205 -0.89 11.03 -8.37
C ASN A 205 0.58 10.92 -8.78
N LYS A 206 1.34 12.02 -8.66
CA LYS A 206 2.79 12.00 -8.96
C LYS A 206 3.53 11.06 -8.00
N SER A 207 3.21 11.14 -6.71
CA SER A 207 3.83 10.29 -5.68
C SER A 207 3.62 8.81 -5.98
N GLN A 208 2.41 8.43 -6.42
CA GLN A 208 2.12 7.06 -6.80
C GLN A 208 2.89 6.61 -8.05
N GLN A 209 2.95 7.43 -9.11
CA GLN A 209 3.67 7.08 -10.34
C GLN A 209 5.16 6.82 -10.07
N PHE A 210 5.77 7.66 -9.24
CA PHE A 210 7.18 7.53 -8.88
C PHE A 210 7.44 6.45 -7.84
N LEU A 211 6.50 6.21 -6.92
CA LEU A 211 6.52 5.04 -6.06
C LEU A 211 6.45 3.75 -6.90
N MET A 212 5.64 3.71 -7.96
CA MET A 212 5.59 2.57 -8.87
C MET A 212 6.93 2.37 -9.59
N LEU A 213 7.55 3.45 -10.09
CA LEU A 213 8.91 3.40 -10.66
C LEU A 213 9.92 2.84 -9.65
N PHE A 214 9.87 3.30 -8.39
CA PHE A 214 10.69 2.79 -7.29
C PHE A 214 10.49 1.29 -7.06
N LEU A 215 9.24 0.83 -6.96
CA LEU A 215 8.93 -0.58 -6.75
C LEU A 215 9.45 -1.45 -7.90
N PHE A 216 9.26 -1.02 -9.15
CA PHE A 216 9.80 -1.73 -10.30
C PHE A 216 11.33 -1.78 -10.29
N ILE A 217 12.01 -0.66 -10.05
CA ILE A 217 13.48 -0.66 -9.97
C ILE A 217 13.97 -1.60 -8.87
N CYS A 218 13.37 -1.55 -7.68
CA CYS A 218 13.79 -2.36 -6.54
C CYS A 218 13.45 -3.85 -6.67
N THR A 219 12.44 -4.21 -7.46
CA THR A 219 12.02 -5.61 -7.63
C THR A 219 12.43 -6.20 -8.98
N PHE A 220 12.95 -5.42 -9.91
CA PHE A 220 13.32 -5.92 -11.23
C PHE A 220 14.52 -6.87 -11.12
N ARG A 221 14.34 -8.11 -11.58
CA ARG A 221 15.30 -9.20 -11.37
C ARG A 221 16.69 -8.90 -11.93
N GLU A 222 16.78 -8.22 -13.08
CA GLU A 222 18.08 -7.85 -13.66
C GLU A 222 18.82 -6.78 -12.84
N PHE A 223 18.14 -6.10 -11.91
CA PHE A 223 18.75 -5.13 -10.99
C PHE A 223 19.03 -5.76 -9.62
N SER A 224 18.97 -7.09 -9.49
CA SER A 224 19.29 -7.76 -8.23
C SER A 224 20.71 -7.39 -7.77
N GLY A 225 20.82 -6.93 -6.52
CA GLY A 225 22.07 -6.46 -5.93
C GLY A 225 22.38 -4.98 -6.16
N LEU A 226 21.63 -4.28 -7.02
CA LEU A 226 21.76 -2.84 -7.20
C LEU A 226 20.94 -2.08 -6.15
N SER A 227 21.46 -0.93 -5.73
CA SER A 227 20.67 0.09 -5.04
C SER A 227 19.66 0.74 -5.98
N PHE A 228 18.64 1.40 -5.42
CA PHE A 228 17.70 2.18 -6.23
C PHE A 228 18.41 3.26 -7.07
N SER A 229 19.45 3.90 -6.53
CA SER A 229 20.24 4.91 -7.23
C SER A 229 20.88 4.35 -8.50
N GLU A 230 21.59 3.22 -8.37
CA GLU A 230 22.25 2.53 -9.49
C GLU A 230 21.21 2.02 -10.51
N GLY A 231 20.13 1.40 -10.04
CA GLY A 231 19.05 0.92 -10.91
C GLY A 231 18.35 2.05 -11.67
N LEU A 232 18.10 3.19 -11.01
CA LEU A 232 17.52 4.37 -11.65
C LEU A 232 18.46 4.95 -12.70
N GLU A 233 19.75 5.08 -12.39
CA GLU A 233 20.75 5.57 -13.34
C GLU A 233 20.85 4.67 -14.57
N LYS A 234 20.87 3.34 -14.36
CA LYS A 234 20.85 2.33 -15.42
C LYS A 234 19.65 2.52 -16.36
N VAL A 235 18.44 2.69 -15.80
CA VAL A 235 17.21 2.96 -16.56
C VAL A 235 17.27 4.28 -17.32
N LEU A 236 17.77 5.36 -16.69
CA LEU A 236 17.78 6.68 -17.33
C LEU A 236 18.79 6.72 -18.49
N ARG A 237 20.00 6.18 -18.28
CA ARG A 237 21.05 6.03 -19.31
C ARG A 237 20.75 4.95 -20.33
N ASN A 238 19.73 4.14 -20.07
CA ASN A 238 19.34 2.99 -20.88
C ASN A 238 20.47 1.98 -21.13
N GLU A 239 21.27 1.74 -20.10
CA GLU A 239 22.31 0.74 -20.15
C GLU A 239 21.69 -0.66 -20.28
N ASP A 240 22.26 -1.49 -21.15
CA ASP A 240 21.76 -2.85 -21.47
C ASP A 240 20.28 -2.92 -21.88
N ASN A 241 19.76 -1.84 -22.49
CA ASN A 241 18.34 -1.68 -22.86
C ASN A 241 17.39 -1.79 -21.66
N SER A 242 17.89 -1.48 -20.46
CA SER A 242 17.15 -1.63 -19.21
C SER A 242 15.87 -0.80 -19.16
N ARG A 243 15.84 0.38 -19.81
CA ARG A 243 14.65 1.21 -19.92
C ARG A 243 13.57 0.52 -20.72
N GLU A 244 13.90 0.03 -21.92
CA GLU A 244 12.91 -0.62 -22.79
C GLU A 244 12.45 -1.96 -22.18
N LYS A 245 13.33 -2.70 -21.53
CA LYS A 245 12.97 -3.88 -20.72
C LYS A 245 11.95 -3.54 -19.64
N LEU A 246 12.24 -2.55 -18.80
CA LEU A 246 11.35 -2.12 -17.74
C LEU A 246 10.00 -1.63 -18.29
N ILE A 247 9.99 -0.86 -19.38
CA ILE A 247 8.76 -0.40 -20.06
C ILE A 247 7.99 -1.59 -20.66
N SER A 248 8.65 -2.58 -21.24
CA SER A 248 7.97 -3.76 -21.81
C SER A 248 7.24 -4.59 -20.76
N ILE A 249 7.79 -4.66 -19.54
CA ILE A 249 7.19 -5.38 -18.40
C ILE A 249 6.10 -4.53 -17.75
N SER A 250 6.36 -3.25 -17.56
CA SER A 250 5.46 -2.32 -16.86
C SER A 250 4.41 -1.67 -17.78
N GLY A 251 4.41 -1.98 -19.07
CA GLY A 251 3.59 -1.35 -20.10
C GLY A 251 3.72 0.17 -20.13
N ASP A 252 2.59 0.87 -20.24
CA ASP A 252 2.57 2.33 -20.34
C ASP A 252 2.78 3.03 -18.98
N THR A 253 2.72 2.31 -17.87
CA THR A 253 2.72 2.90 -16.51
C THR A 253 3.98 3.68 -16.20
N LEU A 254 5.15 3.18 -16.61
CA LEU A 254 6.43 3.84 -16.31
C LEU A 254 6.87 4.81 -17.40
N LYS A 255 6.19 4.86 -18.55
CA LYS A 255 6.55 5.78 -19.64
C LYS A 255 6.54 7.23 -19.18
N ASN A 256 5.46 7.63 -18.49
CA ASN A 256 5.32 9.01 -18.01
C ASN A 256 6.42 9.42 -17.01
N PRO A 257 6.60 8.73 -15.85
CA PRO A 257 7.62 9.14 -14.87
C PRO A 257 9.04 9.10 -15.46
N ILE A 258 9.38 8.10 -16.29
CA ILE A 258 10.70 8.04 -16.95
C ILE A 258 10.87 9.21 -17.94
N SER A 259 9.85 9.52 -18.75
CA SER A 259 9.91 10.62 -19.71
C SER A 259 10.07 11.98 -19.03
N LEU A 260 9.42 12.19 -17.88
CA LEU A 260 9.56 13.41 -17.09
C LEU A 260 10.98 13.54 -16.54
N LEU A 261 11.54 12.46 -15.98
CA LEU A 261 12.92 12.48 -15.50
C LEU A 261 13.91 12.83 -16.62
N LEU A 262 13.79 12.21 -17.79
CA LEU A 262 14.66 12.47 -18.94
C LEU A 262 14.50 13.89 -19.49
N LYS A 263 13.27 14.41 -19.54
CA LYS A 263 12.98 15.77 -20.03
C LYS A 263 13.70 16.84 -19.21
N TYR A 264 13.77 16.66 -17.89
CA TYR A 264 14.32 17.66 -16.96
C TYR A 264 15.74 17.34 -16.47
N ASN A 265 16.32 16.21 -16.91
CA ASN A 265 17.70 15.80 -16.62
C ASN A 265 18.32 15.22 -17.90
N SER A 266 18.53 16.08 -18.89
CA SER A 266 18.99 15.70 -20.24
C SER A 266 20.38 15.08 -20.26
N GLU A 267 21.18 15.24 -19.20
CA GLU A 267 22.47 14.56 -19.05
C GLU A 267 22.34 13.02 -19.05
N TYR A 268 21.16 12.49 -18.71
CA TYR A 268 20.87 11.06 -18.80
C TYR A 268 20.25 10.62 -20.12
N SER A 269 19.88 11.55 -21.01
CA SER A 269 19.28 11.17 -22.29
C SER A 269 20.37 10.58 -23.20
N SER A 270 20.49 9.26 -23.18
CA SER A 270 21.33 8.52 -24.14
C SER A 270 20.79 8.69 -25.56
N GLU A 271 21.68 8.89 -26.55
CA GLU A 271 21.31 8.89 -27.98
C GLU A 271 20.82 7.52 -28.49
N ARG A 272 21.13 6.43 -27.76
CA ARG A 272 20.76 5.07 -28.17
C ARG A 272 19.33 4.72 -27.74
N LYS A 273 18.40 4.82 -28.70
CA LYS A 273 17.09 4.17 -28.61
C LYS A 273 17.21 2.75 -29.16
N ALA A 274 17.23 1.75 -28.28
CA ALA A 274 16.91 0.40 -28.72
C ALA A 274 15.41 0.33 -29.03
N SER A 275 15.02 -0.46 -30.04
CA SER A 275 13.60 -0.67 -30.31
C SER A 275 13.05 -1.66 -29.27
N CYS A 276 11.82 -1.44 -28.78
CA CYS A 276 11.16 -2.40 -27.89
C CYS A 276 11.01 -3.81 -28.52
N GLY A 277 11.13 -3.94 -29.85
CA GLY A 277 11.04 -5.21 -30.57
C GLY A 277 12.26 -6.11 -30.42
N ASP A 278 13.39 -5.58 -29.98
CA ASP A 278 14.67 -6.30 -29.86
C ASP A 278 14.90 -6.86 -28.44
N VAL A 279 13.94 -6.68 -27.53
CA VAL A 279 14.05 -7.10 -26.14
C VAL A 279 13.52 -8.53 -25.98
N ALA A 280 14.43 -9.45 -25.64
CA ALA A 280 14.04 -10.82 -25.30
C ALA A 280 13.09 -10.82 -24.08
N PRO A 281 11.99 -11.60 -24.11
CA PRO A 281 11.06 -11.66 -22.98
C PRO A 281 11.75 -12.26 -21.75
N ILE A 282 11.69 -11.54 -20.63
CA ILE A 282 12.28 -11.96 -19.37
C ILE A 282 11.31 -12.88 -18.63
N GLN A 283 11.77 -14.09 -18.32
CA GLN A 283 11.00 -15.04 -17.52
C GLN A 283 11.04 -14.64 -16.04
N HIS A 284 9.87 -14.43 -15.42
CA HIS A 284 9.70 -13.94 -14.04
C HIS A 284 10.48 -12.64 -13.79
N PRO A 285 10.00 -11.50 -14.33
CA PRO A 285 10.75 -10.25 -14.33
C PRO A 285 10.94 -9.64 -12.94
N LEU A 286 10.10 -10.01 -11.97
CA LEU A 286 10.21 -9.53 -10.59
C LEU A 286 10.90 -10.58 -9.73
N ASN A 287 11.85 -10.14 -8.89
CA ASN A 287 12.43 -10.96 -7.86
C ASN A 287 11.60 -10.83 -6.58
N LEU A 288 10.66 -11.75 -6.35
CA LEU A 288 9.92 -11.81 -5.08
C LEU A 288 10.26 -13.06 -4.24
N SER A 289 11.36 -13.74 -4.58
CA SER A 289 11.79 -15.01 -3.95
C SER A 289 12.19 -14.87 -2.48
N THR A 290 12.39 -13.64 -2.01
CA THR A 290 12.81 -13.28 -0.65
C THR A 290 11.63 -13.15 0.33
N ILE A 291 10.39 -13.27 -0.14
CA ILE A 291 9.20 -13.10 0.70
C ILE A 291 9.02 -14.30 1.66
N ASN A 292 8.92 -14.01 2.95
CA ASN A 292 8.38 -14.97 3.92
C ASN A 292 6.86 -15.04 3.77
N VAL A 293 6.36 -16.06 3.07
CA VAL A 293 4.94 -16.17 2.68
C VAL A 293 3.97 -16.16 3.86
N PRO A 294 4.16 -16.92 4.96
CA PRO A 294 3.24 -16.87 6.10
C PRO A 294 3.16 -15.49 6.75
N THR A 295 4.32 -14.84 6.93
CA THR A 295 4.38 -13.49 7.52
C THR A 295 3.72 -12.46 6.61
N PHE A 296 3.99 -12.53 5.30
CA PHE A 296 3.35 -11.70 4.30
C PHE A 296 1.83 -11.89 4.30
N GLY A 297 1.35 -13.13 4.37
CA GLY A 297 -0.06 -13.46 4.44
C GLY A 297 -0.76 -12.84 5.66
N LEU A 298 -0.14 -12.88 6.83
CA LEU A 298 -0.69 -12.23 8.02
C LEU A 298 -0.82 -10.72 7.85
N LYS A 299 0.25 -10.04 7.38
CA LYS A 299 0.23 -8.58 7.10
C LYS A 299 -0.84 -8.22 6.09
N LEU A 300 -0.97 -9.01 5.03
CA LEU A 300 -1.95 -8.84 3.98
C LEU A 300 -3.38 -8.99 4.47
N CYS A 301 -3.63 -9.95 5.37
CA CYS A 301 -4.94 -10.10 6.01
C CYS A 301 -5.32 -8.85 6.81
N PHE A 302 -4.42 -8.34 7.66
CA PHE A 302 -4.65 -7.08 8.37
C PHE A 302 -4.83 -5.91 7.41
N ALA A 303 -3.99 -5.81 6.37
CA ALA A 303 -4.09 -4.75 5.39
C ALA A 303 -5.45 -4.72 4.68
N LEU A 304 -6.07 -5.87 4.42
CA LEU A 304 -7.43 -5.94 3.86
C LEU A 304 -8.51 -5.55 4.87
N LEU A 305 -8.41 -6.01 6.12
CA LEU A 305 -9.34 -5.59 7.18
C LEU A 305 -9.29 -4.07 7.42
N GLU A 306 -8.11 -3.48 7.37
CA GLU A 306 -7.95 -2.03 7.46
C GLU A 306 -8.60 -1.29 6.29
N LEU A 307 -8.55 -1.84 5.08
CA LEU A 307 -9.18 -1.25 3.89
C LEU A 307 -10.72 -1.26 3.94
N VAL A 308 -11.34 -2.05 4.82
CA VAL A 308 -12.80 -2.01 5.08
C VAL A 308 -13.25 -0.68 5.70
N PHE A 309 -12.32 0.09 6.27
CA PHE A 309 -12.62 1.45 6.74
C PHE A 309 -12.65 2.48 5.61
N VAL A 310 -12.32 2.10 4.37
CA VAL A 310 -12.47 3.03 3.25
C VAL A 310 -13.91 3.03 2.75
N SER A 311 -14.51 4.22 2.73
CA SER A 311 -15.91 4.44 2.35
C SER A 311 -16.26 4.04 0.91
N THR A 312 -15.29 4.02 -0.02
CA THR A 312 -15.54 3.75 -1.45
C THR A 312 -14.39 3.03 -2.17
N SER A 313 -14.59 1.80 -2.61
CA SER A 313 -13.57 0.99 -3.32
C SER A 313 -13.07 1.63 -4.63
N LYS A 314 -13.94 2.37 -5.34
CA LYS A 314 -13.63 3.00 -6.63
C LYS A 314 -12.53 4.07 -6.58
N TYR A 315 -12.38 4.77 -5.45
CA TYR A 315 -11.36 5.83 -5.30
C TYR A 315 -10.01 5.27 -4.80
N VAL A 316 -10.01 4.08 -4.18
CA VAL A 316 -8.81 3.50 -3.55
C VAL A 316 -7.87 2.87 -4.56
N HIS A 317 -8.38 2.34 -5.67
CA HIS A 317 -7.54 1.57 -6.60
C HIS A 317 -6.42 2.43 -7.22
N ALA A 318 -6.64 3.73 -7.39
CA ALA A 318 -5.57 4.67 -7.72
C ALA A 318 -4.55 4.64 -6.57
N PHE A 319 -4.88 5.09 -5.37
CA PHE A 319 -3.89 5.31 -4.31
C PHE A 319 -3.48 4.08 -3.49
N LEU A 320 -3.87 2.87 -3.90
CA LEU A 320 -3.59 1.61 -3.19
C LEU A 320 -2.08 1.41 -2.94
N LEU A 321 -1.22 1.79 -3.90
CA LEU A 321 0.23 1.68 -3.72
C LEU A 321 0.76 2.56 -2.57
N LEU A 322 0.21 3.76 -2.38
CA LEU A 322 0.60 4.63 -1.26
C LEU A 322 0.25 3.97 0.08
N TYR A 323 -0.93 3.34 0.15
CA TYR A 323 -1.35 2.56 1.30
C TYR A 323 -0.41 1.37 1.55
N LEU A 324 -0.17 0.53 0.54
CA LEU A 324 0.65 -0.66 0.69
C LEU A 324 2.12 -0.33 1.04
N ALA A 325 2.69 0.72 0.45
CA ALA A 325 4.05 1.17 0.79
C ALA A 325 4.19 1.69 2.23
N SER A 326 3.08 2.09 2.85
CA SER A 326 3.09 2.36 4.28
C SER A 326 3.06 1.07 5.11
N ARG A 327 2.41 -0.01 4.63
CA ARG A 327 2.12 -1.23 5.41
C ARG A 327 3.19 -2.31 5.35
N PHE A 328 3.89 -2.42 4.23
CA PHE A 328 4.85 -3.50 4.00
C PHE A 328 6.30 -3.02 4.09
N ASN A 329 7.19 -3.94 4.45
CA ASN A 329 8.60 -3.61 4.74
C ASN A 329 9.48 -3.69 3.50
N THR A 330 9.01 -4.39 2.46
CA THR A 330 9.81 -4.67 1.27
C THR A 330 9.01 -4.34 0.00
N PRO A 331 9.67 -3.85 -1.07
CA PRO A 331 9.06 -3.63 -2.38
C PRO A 331 8.38 -4.88 -2.94
N GLU A 332 8.95 -6.06 -2.69
CA GLU A 332 8.44 -7.36 -3.10
C GLU A 332 7.08 -7.66 -2.47
N GLU A 333 6.97 -7.51 -1.15
CA GLU A 333 5.70 -7.64 -0.44
C GLU A 333 4.65 -6.64 -0.99
N ILE A 334 5.04 -5.40 -1.29
CA ILE A 334 4.12 -4.38 -1.83
C ILE A 334 3.60 -4.80 -3.20
N MET A 335 4.47 -5.25 -4.10
CA MET A 335 4.10 -5.68 -5.45
C MET A 335 3.16 -6.90 -5.41
N LEU A 336 3.47 -7.89 -4.56
CA LEU A 336 2.63 -9.07 -4.40
C LEU A 336 1.27 -8.75 -3.75
N ALA A 337 1.25 -7.89 -2.72
CA ALA A 337 0.01 -7.43 -2.11
C ALA A 337 -0.85 -6.64 -3.10
N PHE A 338 -0.23 -5.77 -3.90
CA PHE A 338 -0.93 -5.00 -4.92
C PHE A 338 -1.57 -5.93 -5.95
N GLU A 339 -0.84 -6.95 -6.43
CA GLU A 339 -1.38 -7.93 -7.37
C GLU A 339 -2.54 -8.73 -6.77
N LEU A 340 -2.41 -9.25 -5.55
CA LEU A 340 -3.47 -10.04 -4.92
C LEU A 340 -4.71 -9.21 -4.63
N ILE A 341 -4.56 -8.03 -4.02
CA ILE A 341 -5.70 -7.17 -3.69
C ILE A 341 -6.41 -6.74 -4.98
N THR A 342 -5.65 -6.37 -6.02
CA THR A 342 -6.22 -6.08 -7.34
C THR A 342 -6.95 -7.29 -7.92
N PHE A 343 -6.43 -8.50 -7.74
CA PHE A 343 -7.09 -9.72 -8.19
C PHE A 343 -8.41 -9.96 -7.46
N LEU A 344 -8.43 -9.84 -6.12
CA LEU A 344 -9.63 -9.99 -5.30
C LEU A 344 -10.70 -8.95 -5.67
N LEU A 345 -10.30 -7.69 -5.88
CA LEU A 345 -11.21 -6.60 -6.25
C LEU A 345 -11.84 -6.76 -7.64
N ARG A 346 -11.35 -7.66 -8.50
CA ARG A 346 -12.06 -8.00 -9.76
C ARG A 346 -13.28 -8.87 -9.51
N SER A 347 -13.23 -9.67 -8.46
CA SER A 347 -14.29 -10.59 -8.07
C SER A 347 -15.18 -10.02 -6.96
N ALA A 348 -14.80 -8.89 -6.36
CA ALA A 348 -15.49 -8.24 -5.27
C ALA A 348 -16.05 -6.87 -5.66
N THR A 349 -17.14 -6.47 -5.00
CA THR A 349 -17.77 -5.15 -5.14
C THR A 349 -17.09 -4.10 -4.24
N ASP A 350 -16.54 -4.52 -3.10
CA ASP A 350 -15.85 -3.68 -2.13
C ASP A 350 -14.77 -4.46 -1.34
N PHE A 351 -14.16 -3.81 -0.34
CA PHE A 351 -13.13 -4.41 0.49
C PHE A 351 -13.67 -5.40 1.52
N GLU A 352 -14.96 -5.34 1.89
CA GLU A 352 -15.58 -6.34 2.77
C GLU A 352 -15.70 -7.67 2.03
N GLU A 353 -16.20 -7.63 0.79
CA GLU A 353 -16.29 -8.80 -0.07
C GLU A 353 -14.90 -9.32 -0.47
N ALA A 354 -13.94 -8.44 -0.80
CA ALA A 354 -12.55 -8.86 -1.09
C ALA A 354 -11.90 -9.56 0.11
N SER A 355 -12.14 -9.05 1.33
CA SER A 355 -11.69 -9.67 2.57
C SER A 355 -12.34 -11.04 2.77
N ALA A 356 -13.66 -11.16 2.54
CA ALA A 356 -14.37 -12.42 2.66
C ALA A 356 -13.86 -13.47 1.66
N LEU A 357 -13.60 -13.07 0.40
CA LEU A 357 -13.01 -13.93 -0.62
C LEU A 357 -11.63 -14.45 -0.20
N LEU A 358 -10.73 -13.58 0.27
CA LEU A 358 -9.42 -14.02 0.72
C LEU A 358 -9.52 -14.96 1.93
N LEU A 359 -10.37 -14.64 2.91
CA LEU A 359 -10.49 -15.41 4.13
C LEU A 359 -11.12 -16.79 3.89
N TYR A 360 -12.16 -16.87 3.06
CA TYR A 360 -13.05 -18.04 3.03
C TYR A 360 -13.12 -18.74 1.67
N ASP A 361 -12.81 -18.10 0.55
CA ASP A 361 -12.85 -18.72 -0.78
C ASP A 361 -11.51 -19.43 -1.09
N ASN A 362 -11.47 -20.73 -0.82
CA ASN A 362 -10.29 -21.54 -1.09
C ASN A 362 -10.10 -21.89 -2.57
N GLN A 363 -11.16 -21.89 -3.37
CA GLN A 363 -11.06 -22.21 -4.80
C GLN A 363 -10.46 -21.03 -5.56
N LEU A 364 -10.97 -19.82 -5.31
CA LEU A 364 -10.41 -18.59 -5.85
C LEU A 364 -8.96 -18.40 -5.42
N PHE A 365 -8.65 -18.68 -4.15
CA PHE A 365 -7.29 -18.61 -3.63
C PHE A 365 -6.35 -19.60 -4.33
N ARG A 366 -6.74 -20.87 -4.52
CA ARG A 366 -5.92 -21.85 -5.26
C ARG A 366 -5.65 -21.38 -6.69
N SER A 367 -6.69 -20.88 -7.39
CA SER A 367 -6.53 -20.33 -8.73
C SER A 367 -5.53 -19.17 -8.77
N TYR A 368 -5.50 -18.32 -7.74
CA TYR A 368 -4.53 -17.25 -7.64
C TYR A 368 -3.12 -17.76 -7.32
N SER A 369 -2.99 -18.70 -6.38
CA SER A 369 -1.72 -19.33 -6.01
C SER A 369 -1.04 -19.95 -7.23
N ASP A 370 -1.78 -20.71 -8.04
CA ASP A 370 -1.26 -21.29 -9.28
C ASP A 370 -0.78 -20.22 -10.26
N LYS A 371 -1.52 -19.10 -10.34
CA LYS A 371 -1.16 -17.98 -11.21
C LYS A 371 0.12 -17.28 -10.75
N VAL A 372 0.26 -17.01 -9.45
CA VAL A 372 1.47 -16.40 -8.87
C VAL A 372 2.68 -17.31 -9.08
N LEU A 373 2.53 -18.62 -8.82
CA LEU A 373 3.59 -19.59 -9.06
C LEU A 373 4.05 -19.57 -10.52
N ARG A 374 3.12 -19.56 -11.48
CA ARG A 374 3.47 -19.48 -12.91
C ARG A 374 4.07 -18.14 -13.33
N SER A 375 3.70 -17.04 -12.67
CA SER A 375 4.08 -15.69 -13.10
C SER A 375 5.39 -15.23 -12.47
N HIS A 376 5.63 -15.61 -11.22
CA HIS A 376 6.76 -15.12 -10.41
C HIS A 376 7.65 -16.24 -9.85
N ASN A 377 7.30 -17.50 -10.09
CA ASN A 377 8.01 -18.68 -9.56
C ASN A 377 8.07 -18.71 -8.03
N ILE A 378 6.93 -18.39 -7.38
CA ILE A 378 6.79 -18.36 -5.93
C ILE A 378 5.56 -19.16 -5.56
N ASP A 379 5.74 -20.13 -4.67
CA ASP A 379 4.63 -20.86 -4.08
C ASP A 379 4.07 -20.06 -2.90
N ILE A 380 2.80 -19.68 -3.00
CA ILE A 380 2.07 -19.01 -1.92
C ILE A 380 1.04 -19.93 -1.26
N SER A 381 1.14 -21.24 -1.44
CA SER A 381 0.19 -22.23 -0.93
C SER A 381 -0.05 -22.12 0.59
N ASN A 382 0.97 -21.72 1.35
CA ASN A 382 0.91 -21.51 2.80
C ASN A 382 0.63 -20.06 3.23
N LEU A 383 0.17 -19.17 2.33
CA LEU A 383 -0.19 -17.78 2.67
C LEU A 383 -1.12 -17.68 3.89
N LYS A 384 -2.07 -18.61 4.00
CA LYS A 384 -3.09 -18.60 5.05
C LYS A 384 -2.65 -19.23 6.37
N GLU A 385 -1.41 -19.71 6.48
CA GLU A 385 -0.91 -20.45 7.65
C GLU A 385 -1.10 -19.68 8.96
N LEU A 386 -0.88 -18.36 8.95
CA LEU A 386 -1.02 -17.50 10.13
C LEU A 386 -2.34 -16.74 10.22
N PHE A 387 -3.33 -17.01 9.36
CA PHE A 387 -4.58 -16.23 9.33
C PHE A 387 -5.40 -16.34 10.61
N GLY A 388 -5.22 -17.39 11.42
CA GLY A 388 -5.92 -17.53 12.71
C GLY A 388 -5.75 -16.30 13.61
N ILE A 389 -4.56 -15.68 13.58
CA ILE A 389 -4.24 -14.46 14.34
C ILE A 389 -5.08 -13.27 13.87
N CYS A 390 -5.19 -13.09 12.55
CA CYS A 390 -5.99 -12.03 11.94
C CYS A 390 -7.50 -12.25 12.18
N LEU A 391 -7.96 -13.49 12.09
CA LEU A 391 -9.36 -13.87 12.36
C LEU A 391 -9.75 -13.64 13.82
N GLU A 392 -8.83 -13.89 14.76
CA GLU A 392 -9.04 -13.58 16.17
C GLU A 392 -9.22 -12.07 16.37
N ALA A 393 -8.33 -11.25 15.81
CA ALA A 393 -8.47 -9.79 15.87
C ALA A 393 -9.80 -9.32 15.24
N LYS A 394 -10.13 -9.84 14.05
CA LYS A 394 -11.42 -9.57 13.38
C LYS A 394 -12.61 -9.85 14.30
N SER A 395 -12.60 -10.96 15.04
CA SER A 395 -13.73 -11.37 15.88
C SER A 395 -14.00 -10.44 17.08
N ARG A 396 -13.00 -9.68 17.51
CA ARG A 396 -13.09 -8.76 18.66
C ARG A 396 -13.75 -7.42 18.30
N HIS A 397 -13.86 -7.07 17.02
CA HIS A 397 -14.38 -5.77 16.60
C HIS A 397 -15.66 -5.90 15.76
N SER A 398 -16.73 -5.25 16.24
CA SER A 398 -18.05 -5.29 15.62
C SER A 398 -18.08 -4.76 14.18
N ARG A 399 -17.19 -3.82 13.82
CA ARG A 399 -17.09 -3.29 12.44
C ARG A 399 -16.90 -4.37 11.38
N PHE A 400 -16.31 -5.51 11.77
CA PHE A 400 -16.02 -6.62 10.87
C PHE A 400 -17.03 -7.77 10.94
N SER A 401 -18.14 -7.62 11.68
CA SER A 401 -19.19 -8.65 11.76
C SER A 401 -19.74 -9.01 10.38
N ASP A 402 -19.77 -8.04 9.48
CA ASP A 402 -20.40 -8.15 8.17
C ASP A 402 -19.47 -8.76 7.11
N ILE A 403 -18.19 -8.97 7.44
CA ILE A 403 -17.25 -9.72 6.60
C ILE A 403 -17.57 -11.22 6.75
N ILE A 404 -18.53 -11.64 5.96
CA ILE A 404 -18.98 -13.02 5.79
C ILE A 404 -18.98 -13.36 4.29
N LEU A 405 -18.67 -14.61 3.94
CA LEU A 405 -18.83 -15.05 2.56
C LEU A 405 -20.32 -15.17 2.27
N GLN A 406 -20.86 -14.26 1.45
CA GLN A 406 -22.26 -14.35 1.05
C GLN A 406 -22.43 -15.51 0.06
N THR A 407 -23.35 -16.41 0.37
CA THR A 407 -23.73 -17.49 -0.55
C THR A 407 -24.45 -16.93 -1.77
N ASP A 408 -24.38 -17.63 -2.91
CA ASP A 408 -25.12 -17.29 -4.13
C ASP A 408 -26.61 -17.03 -3.89
N TYR A 409 -27.20 -17.74 -2.92
CA TYR A 409 -28.58 -17.57 -2.51
C TYR A 409 -28.85 -16.21 -1.85
N GLN A 410 -27.93 -15.76 -1.00
CA GLN A 410 -28.00 -14.45 -0.33
C GLN A 410 -27.82 -13.31 -1.35
N LEU A 411 -26.86 -13.43 -2.27
CA LEU A 411 -26.63 -12.48 -3.36
C LEU A 411 -27.85 -12.37 -4.30
N LYS A 412 -28.45 -13.51 -4.70
CA LYS A 412 -29.68 -13.54 -5.53
C LYS A 412 -30.88 -12.94 -4.79
N SER A 413 -31.00 -13.15 -3.47
CA SER A 413 -32.09 -12.61 -2.66
C SER A 413 -32.01 -11.09 -2.45
N MET A 414 -30.80 -10.54 -2.27
CA MET A 414 -30.60 -9.09 -2.16
C MET A 414 -30.91 -8.36 -3.47
N LYS A 415 -30.48 -8.91 -4.63
CA LYS A 415 -30.85 -8.38 -5.96
C LYS A 415 -32.37 -8.36 -6.19
N LYS A 416 -33.11 -9.34 -5.67
CA LYS A 416 -34.59 -9.36 -5.69
C LYS A 416 -35.22 -8.30 -4.79
N LYS A 417 -34.68 -8.06 -3.58
CA LYS A 417 -35.17 -7.00 -2.67
C LYS A 417 -34.92 -5.59 -3.22
N GLY A 418 -33.77 -5.33 -3.85
CA GLY A 418 -33.47 -4.05 -4.50
C GLY A 418 -34.40 -3.71 -5.68
N LYS A 419 -34.80 -4.72 -6.47
CA LYS A 419 -35.78 -4.54 -7.56
C LYS A 419 -37.21 -4.29 -7.06
N ARG A 420 -37.60 -4.83 -5.90
CA ARG A 420 -38.94 -4.59 -5.30
C ARG A 420 -39.11 -3.14 -4.83
N ARG A 421 -38.07 -2.48 -4.29
CA ARG A 421 -38.15 -1.06 -3.87
C ARG A 421 -38.35 -0.08 -5.04
N LYS A 422 -37.93 -0.42 -6.26
CA LYS A 422 -38.17 0.40 -7.48
C LYS A 422 -39.55 0.18 -8.12
N LYS A 423 -40.38 -0.73 -7.59
CA LYS A 423 -41.76 -0.95 -8.02
C LYS A 423 -42.76 -0.55 -6.93
N ILE A 424 -42.66 0.67 -6.42
CA ILE A 424 -43.85 1.35 -5.88
C ILE A 424 -44.30 2.30 -6.99
N LYS A 425 -45.26 1.81 -7.78
CA LYS A 425 -46.00 2.66 -8.74
C LYS A 425 -46.83 3.64 -7.92
N LEU A 426 -46.65 4.94 -8.19
CA LEU A 426 -47.62 5.98 -7.92
C LEU A 426 -49.02 5.51 -8.36
N SER A 427 -49.96 5.36 -7.42
CA SER A 427 -51.38 5.37 -7.74
C SER A 427 -51.85 6.82 -7.72
N ARG A 428 -52.22 7.33 -8.90
CA ARG A 428 -53.00 8.56 -9.05
C ARG A 428 -54.32 8.42 -8.30
N LYS A 429 -54.66 9.41 -7.48
CA LYS A 429 -56.00 9.99 -7.44
C LYS A 429 -55.85 11.50 -7.43
#